data_AF-A0A7D7VNB0-F1
#
_entry.id   AF-A0A7D7VNB0-F1
#
_cell.length_a   1.000
_cell.length_b   1.000
_cell.length_c   1.000
_cell.angle_alpha   90.00
_cell.angle_beta   90.00
_cell.angle_gamma   90.00
#
_symmetry.space_group_name_H-M   'P 1'
#
loop_
_entity.id
_entity.type
_entity.pdbx_description
1 polymer ?
#
loop_
_entity_poly.entity_id
_entity_poly.type
_entity_poly.pdbx_seq_one_letter_code
_entity_poly.pdbx_strand_id
1 'polypeptide(L)'
;MIARKIFFILNNARCIAGIFLFLISLSACVAPQTKQLQIERPHDLPTKAFIKNVPFYPQQQFHCGPSSLAMAMNFYSKNVTPENLAKDVFTPGRKGSFQAEMKAAVRKRGMIAYELTPELVYLLAEVSVGHPVIILQNKSIKYYPVWHYALVIGYDLNKKQIYLHSGTNKNYAVSMSVFEFTWKRSKRWAMAVLPTDTLPNDRNLINVLQAAVDLEEVGQVEAANQTYQTITKRWPDSLVAVMGTANTHLTLDNPDNATKFYLRAIELEPQRADIYNNLAYSLQAQSCYQSSLRSINCAISLDPSSAEFLDSHREITQSTNKSTLKSCPRIRCGSP
;
A
#
# COMPACT_ATOMS: atom_id res chain seq x y z
N MET A 1 -29.68 -37.00 -60.34
CA MET A 1 -30.32 -36.79 -59.01
C MET A 1 -29.36 -36.91 -57.81
N ILE A 2 -28.15 -37.45 -57.97
CA ILE A 2 -27.19 -37.70 -56.87
C ILE A 2 -26.34 -36.45 -56.51
N ALA A 3 -25.96 -35.64 -57.50
CA ALA A 3 -25.12 -34.45 -57.29
C ALA A 3 -25.78 -33.33 -56.43
N ARG A 4 -27.12 -33.20 -56.47
CA ARG A 4 -27.84 -32.20 -55.66
C ARG A 4 -27.92 -32.55 -54.17
N LYS A 5 -27.87 -33.84 -53.80
CA LYS A 5 -27.87 -34.26 -52.38
C LYS A 5 -26.50 -34.05 -51.72
N ILE A 6 -25.40 -34.24 -52.45
CA ILE A 6 -24.04 -34.05 -51.93
C ILE A 6 -23.74 -32.57 -51.66
N PHE A 7 -24.22 -31.66 -52.52
CA PHE A 7 -24.03 -30.21 -52.34
C PHE A 7 -24.80 -29.67 -51.11
N PHE A 8 -25.97 -30.22 -50.80
CA PHE A 8 -26.76 -29.83 -49.63
C PHE A 8 -26.12 -30.29 -48.30
N ILE A 9 -25.48 -31.47 -48.31
CA ILE A 9 -24.79 -32.02 -47.13
C ILE A 9 -23.47 -31.26 -46.85
N LEU A 10 -22.73 -30.87 -47.90
CA LEU A 10 -21.48 -30.10 -47.77
C LEU A 10 -21.69 -28.64 -47.31
N ASN A 11 -22.80 -28.00 -47.69
CA ASN A 11 -23.13 -26.65 -47.23
C ASN A 11 -23.59 -26.64 -45.76
N ASN A 12 -24.33 -27.66 -45.33
CA ASN A 12 -24.71 -27.82 -43.92
C ASN A 12 -23.51 -28.16 -43.03
N ALA A 13 -22.52 -28.92 -43.52
CA ALA A 13 -21.31 -29.21 -42.75
C ALA A 13 -20.46 -27.95 -42.49
N ARG A 14 -20.40 -27.00 -43.43
CA ARG A 14 -19.72 -25.70 -43.25
C ARG A 14 -20.46 -24.76 -42.32
N CYS A 15 -21.79 -24.73 -42.37
CA CYS A 15 -22.61 -23.96 -41.43
C CYS A 15 -22.58 -24.55 -40.02
N ILE A 16 -22.61 -25.88 -39.87
CA ILE A 16 -22.52 -26.56 -38.57
C ILE A 16 -21.11 -26.42 -37.98
N ALA A 17 -20.05 -26.54 -38.78
CA ALA A 17 -18.67 -26.29 -38.33
C ALA A 17 -18.43 -24.82 -37.96
N GLY A 18 -19.03 -23.87 -38.70
CA GLY A 18 -19.01 -22.44 -38.36
C GLY A 18 -19.76 -22.12 -37.07
N ILE A 19 -20.92 -22.74 -36.83
CA ILE A 19 -21.70 -22.59 -35.59
C ILE A 19 -20.97 -23.26 -34.41
N PHE A 20 -20.30 -24.40 -34.61
CA PHE A 20 -19.47 -25.03 -33.57
C PHE A 20 -18.21 -24.21 -33.25
N LEU A 21 -17.53 -23.63 -34.24
CA LEU A 21 -16.40 -22.72 -33.99
C LEU A 21 -16.84 -21.41 -33.31
N PHE A 22 -18.07 -20.94 -33.58
CA PHE A 22 -18.65 -19.75 -32.93
C PHE A 22 -19.16 -20.04 -31.51
N LEU A 23 -19.60 -21.27 -31.23
CA LEU A 23 -19.97 -21.71 -29.88
C LEU A 23 -18.74 -22.03 -29.02
N ILE A 24 -17.64 -22.51 -29.62
CA ILE A 24 -16.37 -22.72 -28.90
C ILE A 24 -15.68 -21.37 -28.60
N SER A 25 -15.87 -20.33 -29.41
CA SER A 25 -15.34 -18.99 -29.12
C SER A 25 -16.15 -18.19 -28.08
N LEU A 26 -17.35 -18.64 -27.70
CA LEU A 26 -18.13 -18.10 -26.58
C LEU A 26 -17.70 -18.63 -25.20
N SER A 27 -16.75 -19.58 -25.15
CA SER A 27 -16.23 -20.15 -23.90
C SER A 27 -15.20 -19.27 -23.17
N ALA A 28 -14.85 -18.09 -23.69
CA ALA A 28 -13.76 -17.25 -23.17
C ALA A 28 -14.19 -16.03 -22.33
N CYS A 29 -15.37 -16.06 -21.69
CA CYS A 29 -15.77 -15.08 -20.68
C CYS A 29 -15.75 -15.68 -19.26
N VAL A 30 -14.69 -16.42 -18.94
CA VAL A 30 -14.49 -16.93 -17.58
C VAL A 30 -13.92 -15.79 -16.74
N ALA A 31 -14.60 -15.45 -15.64
CA ALA A 31 -14.08 -14.60 -14.57
C ALA A 31 -13.36 -15.53 -13.56
N PRO A 32 -12.05 -15.81 -13.77
CA PRO A 32 -11.37 -16.90 -13.08
C PRO A 32 -11.31 -16.71 -11.57
N GLN A 33 -11.09 -15.49 -11.06
CA GLN A 33 -11.01 -15.25 -9.62
C GLN A 33 -12.39 -15.40 -8.96
N THR A 34 -13.44 -14.89 -9.63
CA THR A 34 -14.83 -15.07 -9.18
C THR A 34 -15.23 -16.53 -9.14
N LYS A 35 -14.80 -17.32 -10.14
CA LYS A 35 -15.03 -18.78 -10.18
C LYS A 35 -14.24 -19.48 -9.08
N GLN A 36 -12.97 -19.15 -8.91
CA GLN A 36 -12.10 -19.74 -7.89
C GLN A 36 -12.64 -19.49 -6.48
N LEU A 37 -13.09 -18.27 -6.17
CA LEU A 37 -13.71 -17.94 -4.87
C LEU A 37 -14.98 -18.76 -4.58
N GLN A 38 -15.67 -19.29 -5.58
CA GLN A 38 -16.82 -20.17 -5.38
C GLN A 38 -16.41 -21.62 -5.07
N ILE A 39 -15.23 -22.03 -5.52
CA ILE A 39 -14.71 -23.40 -5.34
C ILE A 39 -13.88 -23.47 -4.04
N GLU A 40 -12.96 -22.52 -3.86
CA GLU A 40 -11.97 -22.48 -2.79
C GLU A 40 -11.97 -21.09 -2.14
N ARG A 41 -13.04 -20.79 -1.37
CA ARG A 41 -13.08 -19.58 -0.54
C ARG A 41 -12.16 -19.77 0.67
N PRO A 42 -11.26 -18.82 0.98
CA PRO A 42 -10.53 -18.81 2.25
C PRO A 42 -11.50 -18.84 3.43
N HIS A 43 -11.21 -19.67 4.44
CA HIS A 43 -12.14 -19.89 5.55
C HIS A 43 -12.46 -18.60 6.31
N ASP A 44 -11.44 -17.75 6.46
CA ASP A 44 -11.46 -16.46 7.15
C ASP A 44 -12.14 -15.32 6.37
N LEU A 45 -12.44 -15.50 5.08
CA LEU A 45 -13.14 -14.48 4.27
C LEU A 45 -14.68 -14.62 4.42
N PRO A 46 -15.41 -13.70 5.08
CA PRO A 46 -16.86 -13.81 5.27
C PRO A 46 -17.63 -13.92 3.95
N THR A 47 -18.82 -14.54 3.96
CA THR A 47 -19.64 -14.67 2.74
C THR A 47 -20.22 -13.34 2.25
N LYS A 48 -20.34 -12.35 3.14
CA LYS A 48 -20.76 -10.99 2.85
C LYS A 48 -20.08 -10.02 3.81
N ALA A 49 -19.80 -8.82 3.32
CA ALA A 49 -19.37 -7.70 4.14
C ALA A 49 -19.92 -6.40 3.58
N PHE A 50 -20.22 -5.43 4.44
CA PHE A 50 -20.70 -4.13 4.03
C PHE A 50 -20.26 -3.05 5.02
N ILE A 51 -19.50 -2.07 4.54
CA ILE A 51 -18.98 -0.96 5.31
C ILE A 51 -20.08 0.10 5.39
N LYS A 52 -20.56 0.35 6.60
CA LYS A 52 -21.59 1.37 6.85
C LYS A 52 -20.95 2.76 6.91
N ASN A 53 -21.75 3.79 6.66
CA ASN A 53 -21.40 5.20 6.86
C ASN A 53 -20.20 5.71 6.05
N VAL A 54 -19.87 5.07 4.93
CA VAL A 54 -18.91 5.64 3.98
C VAL A 54 -19.50 6.94 3.39
N PRO A 55 -18.80 8.08 3.48
CA PRO A 55 -19.25 9.32 2.87
C PRO A 55 -19.46 9.15 1.37
N PHE A 56 -20.44 9.88 0.80
CA PHE A 56 -20.70 9.83 -0.62
C PHE A 56 -20.62 11.23 -1.23
N TYR A 57 -19.69 11.40 -2.18
CA TYR A 57 -19.55 12.59 -3.00
C TYR A 57 -19.91 12.23 -4.44
N PRO A 58 -21.02 12.77 -5.00
CA PRO A 58 -21.39 12.52 -6.39
C PRO A 58 -20.27 12.94 -7.34
N GLN A 59 -19.83 12.03 -8.21
CA GLN A 59 -18.71 12.30 -9.09
C GLN A 59 -19.17 13.12 -10.31
N GLN A 60 -18.65 14.34 -10.47
CA GLN A 60 -18.82 15.13 -11.70
C GLN A 60 -17.88 14.61 -12.81
N GLN A 61 -18.15 14.97 -14.08
CA GLN A 61 -17.37 14.49 -15.22
C GLN A 61 -15.87 14.79 -15.04
N PHE A 62 -15.01 13.79 -15.21
CA PHE A 62 -13.56 13.83 -14.96
C PHE A 62 -13.10 13.86 -13.48
N HIS A 63 -14.00 14.01 -12.50
CA HIS A 63 -13.66 14.09 -11.05
C HIS A 63 -13.76 12.77 -10.27
N CYS A 64 -13.77 11.61 -10.96
CA CYS A 64 -13.91 10.31 -10.28
C CYS A 64 -12.76 10.00 -9.31
N GLY A 65 -11.51 10.38 -9.62
CA GLY A 65 -10.34 10.23 -8.75
C GLY A 65 -10.45 11.04 -7.45
N PRO A 66 -10.52 12.39 -7.50
CA PRO A 66 -10.63 13.23 -6.32
C PRO A 66 -11.82 12.87 -5.43
N SER A 67 -12.97 12.55 -6.04
CA SER A 67 -14.16 12.15 -5.29
C SER A 67 -13.97 10.82 -4.57
N SER A 68 -13.33 9.84 -5.21
CA SER A 68 -13.04 8.54 -4.57
C SER A 68 -12.06 8.68 -3.42
N LEU A 69 -11.02 9.52 -3.59
CA LEU A 69 -10.12 9.89 -2.49
C LEU A 69 -10.85 10.60 -1.35
N ALA A 70 -11.70 11.57 -1.65
CA ALA A 70 -12.45 12.30 -0.63
C ALA A 70 -13.33 11.35 0.20
N MET A 71 -14.03 10.42 -0.46
CA MET A 71 -14.83 9.39 0.23
C MET A 71 -13.97 8.51 1.14
N ALA A 72 -12.82 8.02 0.64
CA ALA A 72 -11.93 7.15 1.41
C ALA A 72 -11.25 7.87 2.59
N MET A 73 -10.75 9.10 2.38
CA MET A 73 -10.08 9.89 3.42
C MET A 73 -11.07 10.37 4.49
N ASN A 74 -12.27 10.80 4.10
CA ASN A 74 -13.27 11.29 5.04
C ASN A 74 -13.98 10.17 5.80
N PHE A 75 -13.92 8.92 5.31
CA PHE A 75 -14.27 7.76 6.13
C PHE A 75 -13.42 7.70 7.41
N TYR A 76 -12.18 8.18 7.36
CA TYR A 76 -11.29 8.38 8.50
C TYR A 76 -11.21 9.85 8.97
N SER A 77 -12.28 10.62 8.76
CA SER A 77 -12.45 11.98 9.29
C SER A 77 -11.35 13.00 8.92
N LYS A 78 -10.69 12.86 7.77
CA LYS A 78 -9.65 13.82 7.33
C LYS A 78 -10.16 15.17 6.84
N ASN A 79 -11.47 15.36 6.68
CA ASN A 79 -12.11 16.62 6.31
C ASN A 79 -11.57 17.27 5.02
N VAL A 80 -11.41 16.47 3.95
CA VAL A 80 -11.01 16.94 2.61
C VAL A 80 -12.21 17.05 1.68
N THR A 81 -12.11 17.85 0.61
CA THR A 81 -13.16 17.93 -0.43
C THR A 81 -12.62 17.45 -1.77
N PRO A 82 -13.48 16.94 -2.67
CA PRO A 82 -13.07 16.60 -4.04
C PRO A 82 -12.39 17.77 -4.77
N GLU A 83 -12.84 19.00 -4.54
CA GLU A 83 -12.31 20.23 -5.15
C GLU A 83 -10.89 20.54 -4.65
N ASN A 84 -10.64 20.33 -3.35
CA ASN A 84 -9.31 20.50 -2.78
C ASN A 84 -8.34 19.44 -3.27
N LEU A 85 -8.81 18.19 -3.41
CA LEU A 85 -7.99 17.08 -3.92
C LEU A 85 -7.72 17.18 -5.42
N ALA A 86 -8.65 17.75 -6.18
CA ALA A 86 -8.50 17.95 -7.63
C ALA A 86 -7.19 18.66 -7.99
N LYS A 87 -6.77 19.65 -7.18
CA LYS A 87 -5.52 20.39 -7.38
C LYS A 87 -4.27 19.52 -7.25
N ASP A 88 -4.32 18.45 -6.46
CA ASP A 88 -3.20 17.54 -6.25
C ASP A 88 -3.18 16.38 -7.27
N VAL A 89 -4.34 15.99 -7.82
CA VAL A 89 -4.47 14.79 -8.65
C VAL A 89 -4.73 15.03 -10.13
N PHE A 90 -4.98 16.27 -10.56
CA PHE A 90 -5.10 16.63 -11.96
C PHE A 90 -3.83 17.28 -12.49
N THR A 91 -3.36 16.79 -13.64
CA THR A 91 -2.26 17.41 -14.38
C THR A 91 -2.82 18.23 -15.55
N PRO A 92 -2.41 19.51 -15.71
CA PRO A 92 -2.79 20.30 -16.88
C PRO A 92 -2.44 19.58 -18.19
N GLY A 93 -3.40 19.51 -19.13
CA GLY A 93 -3.21 18.86 -20.43
C GLY A 93 -3.46 17.35 -20.47
N ARG A 94 -3.74 16.69 -19.32
CA ARG A 94 -4.09 15.26 -19.27
C ARG A 94 -5.50 15.07 -18.69
N LYS A 95 -6.40 14.43 -19.46
CA LYS A 95 -7.82 14.25 -19.09
C LYS A 95 -8.03 13.12 -18.06
N GLY A 96 -7.61 13.29 -16.81
CA GLY A 96 -7.92 12.36 -15.71
C GLY A 96 -6.94 12.37 -14.54
N SER A 97 -7.21 11.52 -13.54
CA SER A 97 -6.33 11.28 -12.38
C SER A 97 -5.51 10.01 -12.57
N PHE A 98 -4.22 10.09 -12.31
CA PHE A 98 -3.29 8.96 -12.44
C PHE A 98 -3.01 8.34 -11.07
N GLN A 99 -2.60 7.07 -11.06
CA GLN A 99 -2.43 6.29 -9.84
C GLN A 99 -1.31 6.84 -8.95
N ALA A 100 -0.23 7.37 -9.54
CA ALA A 100 0.88 7.96 -8.79
C ALA A 100 0.46 9.22 -8.05
N GLU A 101 -0.29 10.10 -8.71
CA GLU A 101 -0.82 11.35 -8.16
C GLU A 101 -1.88 11.07 -7.08
N MET A 102 -2.70 10.04 -7.27
CA MET A 102 -3.62 9.55 -6.23
C MET A 102 -2.86 9.12 -4.98
N LYS A 103 -1.77 8.34 -5.12
CA LYS A 103 -0.91 7.93 -4.01
C LYS A 103 -0.21 9.13 -3.36
N ALA A 104 0.33 10.05 -4.16
CA ALA A 104 0.99 11.26 -3.66
C ALA A 104 0.03 12.14 -2.85
N ALA A 105 -1.21 12.34 -3.32
CA ALA A 105 -2.22 13.13 -2.61
C ALA A 105 -2.60 12.53 -1.24
N VAL A 106 -2.57 11.19 -1.12
CA VAL A 106 -2.77 10.47 0.14
C VAL A 106 -1.58 10.69 1.08
N ARG A 107 -0.36 10.44 0.60
CA ARG A 107 0.86 10.57 1.40
C ARG A 107 1.04 12.00 1.92
N LYS A 108 0.81 13.02 1.08
CA LYS A 108 0.85 14.45 1.43
C LYS A 108 -0.06 14.83 2.62
N ARG A 109 -1.03 13.98 2.98
CA ARG A 109 -1.97 14.18 4.10
C ARG A 109 -1.69 13.26 5.30
N GLY A 110 -0.49 12.68 5.37
CA GLY A 110 -0.06 11.81 6.45
C GLY A 110 -0.95 10.56 6.56
N MET A 111 -1.22 9.92 5.43
CA MET A 111 -2.00 8.67 5.36
C MET A 111 -1.25 7.63 4.55
N ILE A 112 -1.49 6.36 4.88
CA ILE A 112 -0.94 5.22 4.17
C ILE A 112 -1.70 5.05 2.84
N ALA A 113 -0.97 5.06 1.73
CA ALA A 113 -1.48 4.72 0.40
C ALA A 113 -1.03 3.29 0.05
N TYR A 114 -1.84 2.29 0.39
CA TYR A 114 -1.47 0.88 0.24
C TYR A 114 -2.05 0.29 -1.04
N GLU A 115 -1.21 -0.06 -2.01
CA GLU A 115 -1.63 -0.77 -3.23
C GLU A 115 -1.80 -2.25 -2.92
N LEU A 116 -3.00 -2.79 -3.14
CA LEU A 116 -3.32 -4.18 -2.81
C LEU A 116 -2.68 -5.13 -3.82
N THR A 117 -2.34 -6.33 -3.37
CA THR A 117 -2.06 -7.46 -4.26
C THR A 117 -3.22 -7.63 -5.28
N PRO A 118 -2.96 -7.74 -6.60
CA PRO A 118 -3.97 -7.64 -7.66
C PRO A 118 -4.84 -8.91 -7.83
N GLU A 119 -5.38 -9.42 -6.73
CA GLU A 119 -6.31 -10.54 -6.65
C GLU A 119 -7.60 -10.11 -5.95
N LEU A 120 -8.75 -10.55 -6.48
CA LEU A 120 -10.06 -10.22 -5.94
C LEU A 120 -10.18 -10.62 -4.47
N VAL A 121 -9.57 -11.74 -4.06
CA VAL A 121 -9.60 -12.22 -2.68
C VAL A 121 -9.02 -11.20 -1.68
N TYR A 122 -7.91 -10.54 -1.99
CA TYR A 122 -7.30 -9.54 -1.10
C TYR A 122 -8.15 -8.27 -1.03
N LEU A 123 -8.76 -7.87 -2.15
CA LEU A 123 -9.72 -6.77 -2.15
C LEU A 123 -10.93 -7.06 -1.26
N LEU A 124 -11.53 -8.25 -1.39
CA LEU A 124 -12.67 -8.63 -0.55
C LEU A 124 -12.27 -8.75 0.92
N ALA A 125 -11.08 -9.29 1.20
CA ALA A 125 -10.57 -9.44 2.56
C ALA A 125 -10.35 -8.07 3.23
N GLU A 126 -9.79 -7.09 2.50
CA GLU A 126 -9.61 -5.72 2.97
C GLU A 126 -10.97 -5.06 3.29
N VAL A 127 -11.95 -5.21 2.41
CA VAL A 127 -13.32 -4.72 2.64
C VAL A 127 -13.99 -5.42 3.81
N SER A 128 -13.70 -6.72 4.03
CA SER A 128 -14.29 -7.51 5.12
C SER A 128 -13.87 -7.05 6.51
N VAL A 129 -12.70 -6.44 6.64
CA VAL A 129 -12.21 -5.84 7.90
C VAL A 129 -12.60 -4.37 8.05
N GLY A 130 -13.43 -3.84 7.14
CA GLY A 130 -14.02 -2.51 7.27
C GLY A 130 -13.27 -1.40 6.52
N HIS A 131 -12.28 -1.73 5.67
CA HIS A 131 -11.52 -0.73 4.93
C HIS A 131 -12.08 -0.54 3.51
N PRO A 132 -12.59 0.66 3.15
CA PRO A 132 -13.02 0.93 1.79
C PRO A 132 -11.84 0.91 0.82
N VAL A 133 -12.03 0.32 -0.37
CA VAL A 133 -10.95 0.14 -1.34
C VAL A 133 -11.23 0.94 -2.61
N ILE A 134 -10.32 1.84 -2.97
CA ILE A 134 -10.39 2.56 -4.24
C ILE A 134 -9.94 1.61 -5.35
N ILE A 135 -10.70 1.56 -6.44
CA ILE A 135 -10.38 0.75 -7.62
C ILE A 135 -10.43 1.59 -8.88
N LEU A 136 -9.66 1.17 -9.89
CA LEU A 136 -9.73 1.73 -11.24
C LEU A 136 -10.36 0.70 -12.17
N GLN A 137 -11.42 1.08 -12.88
CA GLN A 137 -12.05 0.26 -13.92
C GLN A 137 -11.95 0.93 -15.27
N ASN A 138 -11.97 0.13 -16.33
CA ASN A 138 -12.30 0.62 -17.66
C ASN A 138 -13.70 0.10 -18.05
N LYS A 139 -14.69 1.00 -17.98
CA LYS A 139 -16.12 0.68 -18.15
C LYS A 139 -16.59 0.63 -19.60
N SER A 140 -15.73 0.92 -20.58
CA SER A 140 -16.11 0.99 -21.99
C SER A 140 -15.77 -0.27 -22.79
N ILE A 141 -16.15 -0.32 -24.06
CA ILE A 141 -15.72 -1.34 -25.02
C ILE A 141 -14.26 -1.09 -25.42
N LYS A 142 -13.52 -2.16 -25.76
CA LYS A 142 -12.05 -2.22 -25.96
C LYS A 142 -11.44 -1.08 -26.80
N TYR A 143 -12.21 -0.42 -27.66
CA TYR A 143 -11.76 0.61 -28.62
C TYR A 143 -11.86 2.06 -28.12
N TYR A 144 -12.60 2.35 -27.03
CA TYR A 144 -12.75 3.71 -26.49
C TYR A 144 -12.74 3.71 -24.96
N PRO A 145 -11.57 3.62 -24.29
CA PRO A 145 -11.51 3.42 -22.84
C PRO A 145 -12.20 4.54 -22.05
N VAL A 146 -13.05 4.17 -21.09
CA VAL A 146 -13.62 5.08 -20.07
C VAL A 146 -13.08 4.65 -18.72
N TRP A 147 -11.96 5.26 -18.34
CA TRP A 147 -11.31 5.05 -17.06
C TRP A 147 -12.13 5.67 -15.94
N HIS A 148 -12.40 4.90 -14.89
CA HIS A 148 -13.35 5.26 -13.86
C HIS A 148 -12.86 4.77 -12.49
N TYR A 149 -12.60 5.70 -11.57
CA TYR A 149 -12.38 5.36 -10.17
C TYR A 149 -13.71 5.17 -9.43
N ALA A 150 -13.75 4.14 -8.60
CA ALA A 150 -14.86 3.88 -7.70
C ALA A 150 -14.32 3.46 -6.33
N LEU A 151 -15.19 3.47 -5.32
CA LEU A 151 -14.87 3.01 -3.98
C LEU A 151 -15.69 1.75 -3.67
N VAL A 152 -15.01 0.63 -3.43
CA VAL A 152 -15.64 -0.62 -3.00
C VAL A 152 -15.95 -0.53 -1.52
N ILE A 153 -17.20 -0.83 -1.17
CA ILE A 153 -17.72 -0.71 0.20
C ILE A 153 -18.39 -1.99 0.70
N GLY A 154 -18.45 -3.04 -0.11
CA GLY A 154 -19.05 -4.29 0.31
C GLY A 154 -19.13 -5.32 -0.79
N TYR A 155 -19.52 -6.52 -0.41
CA TYR A 155 -19.78 -7.64 -1.31
C TYR A 155 -20.76 -8.64 -0.69
N ASP A 156 -21.37 -9.46 -1.54
CA ASP A 156 -22.20 -10.61 -1.18
C ASP A 156 -21.87 -11.75 -2.15
N LEU A 157 -21.15 -12.77 -1.67
CA LEU A 157 -20.73 -13.92 -2.47
C LEU A 157 -21.91 -14.80 -2.88
N ASN A 158 -22.96 -14.88 -2.06
CA ASN A 158 -24.16 -15.67 -2.37
C ASN A 158 -24.93 -15.04 -3.54
N LYS A 159 -25.01 -13.71 -3.57
CA LYS A 159 -25.62 -12.95 -4.68
C LYS A 159 -24.68 -12.72 -5.85
N LYS A 160 -23.39 -13.02 -5.70
CA LYS A 160 -22.32 -12.71 -6.66
C LYS A 160 -22.26 -11.22 -6.99
N GLN A 161 -22.36 -10.37 -5.96
CA GLN A 161 -22.42 -8.92 -6.09
C GLN A 161 -21.30 -8.20 -5.33
N ILE A 162 -20.77 -7.13 -5.91
CA ILE A 162 -19.89 -6.15 -5.26
C ILE A 162 -20.62 -4.81 -5.20
N TYR A 163 -20.53 -4.13 -4.07
CA TYR A 163 -21.17 -2.83 -3.83
C TYR A 163 -20.15 -1.70 -3.91
N LEU A 164 -20.45 -0.68 -4.71
CA LEU A 164 -19.56 0.44 -5.01
C LEU A 164 -20.22 1.80 -4.71
N HIS A 165 -19.44 2.80 -4.31
CA HIS A 165 -19.75 4.20 -4.62
C HIS A 165 -19.10 4.55 -5.96
N SER A 166 -19.92 4.92 -6.95
CA SER A 166 -19.45 5.08 -8.34
C SER A 166 -20.32 6.08 -9.11
N GLY A 167 -19.70 7.11 -9.68
CA GLY A 167 -20.43 8.14 -10.42
C GLY A 167 -21.37 8.92 -9.49
N THR A 168 -22.61 9.09 -9.91
CA THR A 168 -23.71 9.64 -9.10
C THR A 168 -24.44 8.57 -8.28
N ASN A 169 -24.03 7.30 -8.36
CA ASN A 169 -24.70 6.19 -7.69
C ASN A 169 -24.01 5.82 -6.37
N LYS A 170 -24.76 5.93 -5.27
CA LYS A 170 -24.40 5.39 -3.94
C LYS A 170 -24.82 3.92 -3.86
N ASN A 171 -24.06 3.08 -3.16
CA ASN A 171 -24.33 1.65 -2.94
C ASN A 171 -24.68 0.86 -4.22
N TYR A 172 -24.03 1.18 -5.33
CA TYR A 172 -24.29 0.56 -6.63
C TYR A 172 -23.83 -0.90 -6.63
N ALA A 173 -24.77 -1.82 -6.81
CA ALA A 173 -24.50 -3.24 -6.90
C ALA A 173 -24.08 -3.63 -8.33
N VAL A 174 -22.97 -4.34 -8.47
CA VAL A 174 -22.45 -4.84 -9.75
C VAL A 174 -22.20 -6.34 -9.64
N SER A 175 -22.48 -7.09 -10.70
CA SER A 175 -22.09 -8.50 -10.80
C SER A 175 -20.56 -8.65 -10.61
N MET A 176 -20.15 -9.59 -9.76
CA MET A 176 -18.73 -9.90 -9.51
C MET A 176 -17.95 -10.21 -10.79
N SER A 177 -18.55 -10.94 -11.73
CA SER A 177 -17.88 -11.27 -13.01
C SER A 177 -17.66 -10.04 -13.88
N VAL A 178 -18.65 -9.13 -13.92
CA VAL A 178 -18.55 -7.85 -14.64
C VAL A 178 -17.50 -6.94 -13.98
N PHE A 179 -17.49 -6.90 -12.64
CA PHE A 179 -16.47 -6.19 -11.89
C PHE A 179 -15.07 -6.70 -12.22
N GLU A 180 -14.83 -8.02 -12.12
CA GLU A 180 -13.52 -8.62 -12.38
C GLU A 180 -13.03 -8.32 -13.80
N PHE A 181 -13.90 -8.43 -14.80
CA PHE A 181 -13.55 -8.17 -16.19
C PHE A 181 -13.18 -6.71 -16.45
N THR A 182 -13.95 -5.77 -15.90
CA THR A 182 -13.68 -4.33 -16.08
C THR A 182 -12.49 -3.85 -15.25
N TRP A 183 -12.22 -4.49 -14.11
CA TRP A 183 -11.07 -4.25 -13.24
C TRP A 183 -9.77 -4.87 -13.80
N LYS A 184 -9.83 -6.04 -14.45
CA LYS A 184 -8.68 -6.65 -15.13
C LYS A 184 -8.01 -5.71 -16.14
N ARG A 185 -8.79 -4.83 -16.78
CA ARG A 185 -8.30 -3.87 -17.78
C ARG A 185 -7.40 -2.78 -17.19
N SER A 186 -7.51 -2.48 -15.89
CA SER A 186 -6.58 -1.58 -15.18
C SER A 186 -5.40 -2.32 -14.56
N LYS A 187 -5.15 -3.58 -14.98
CA LYS A 187 -4.25 -4.52 -14.32
C LYS A 187 -4.67 -4.81 -12.86
N ARG A 188 -5.98 -4.76 -12.58
CA ARG A 188 -6.57 -5.00 -11.26
C ARG A 188 -6.00 -4.06 -10.18
N TRP A 189 -5.81 -2.79 -10.55
CA TRP A 189 -5.31 -1.80 -9.60
C TRP A 189 -6.35 -1.50 -8.52
N ALA A 190 -5.94 -1.62 -7.27
CA ALA A 190 -6.72 -1.31 -6.09
C ALA A 190 -5.83 -0.72 -5.01
N MET A 191 -6.39 0.21 -4.22
CA MET A 191 -5.65 0.90 -3.17
C MET A 191 -6.54 1.11 -1.95
N ALA A 192 -6.03 0.76 -0.77
CA ALA A 192 -6.58 1.15 0.51
C ALA A 192 -5.92 2.46 0.96
N VAL A 193 -6.73 3.36 1.50
CA VAL A 193 -6.26 4.59 2.16
C VAL A 193 -6.47 4.38 3.65
N LEU A 194 -5.40 4.33 4.44
CA LEU A 194 -5.48 3.97 5.85
C LEU A 194 -4.84 5.05 6.74
N PRO A 195 -5.33 5.25 7.98
CA PRO A 195 -4.59 6.01 8.98
C PRO A 195 -3.31 5.25 9.38
N THR A 196 -2.35 5.98 9.95
CA THR A 196 -1.00 5.51 10.29
C THR A 196 -0.95 4.49 11.43
N ASP A 197 -2.05 4.34 12.17
CA ASP A 197 -2.25 3.38 13.25
C ASP A 197 -2.95 2.08 12.81
N THR A 198 -3.27 1.95 11.52
CA THR A 198 -4.03 0.84 10.95
C THR A 198 -3.28 0.18 9.80
N LEU A 199 -3.11 -1.15 9.86
CA LEU A 199 -2.44 -1.92 8.82
C LEU A 199 -3.44 -2.60 7.89
N PRO A 200 -3.08 -2.80 6.61
CA PRO A 200 -3.91 -3.58 5.68
C PRO A 200 -4.03 -5.04 6.12
N ASN A 201 -5.06 -5.71 5.61
CA ASN A 201 -5.32 -7.12 5.86
C ASN A 201 -4.40 -8.05 5.06
N ASP A 202 -3.82 -7.57 3.95
CA ASP A 202 -2.91 -8.32 3.05
C ASP A 202 -1.68 -8.93 3.78
N ARG A 203 -1.34 -8.47 5.00
CA ARG A 203 -0.22 -8.98 5.84
C ARG A 203 1.15 -9.05 5.14
N ASN A 204 1.30 -8.42 3.97
CA ASN A 204 2.55 -8.35 3.24
C ASN A 204 3.46 -7.27 3.89
N LEU A 205 4.44 -7.73 4.68
CA LEU A 205 5.36 -6.85 5.40
C LEU A 205 6.11 -5.89 4.44
N ILE A 206 6.56 -6.38 3.29
CA ILE A 206 7.35 -5.57 2.34
C ILE A 206 6.53 -4.39 1.81
N ASN A 207 5.28 -4.64 1.40
CA ASN A 207 4.42 -3.58 0.87
C ASN A 207 4.07 -2.53 1.95
N VAL A 208 3.87 -2.97 3.20
CA VAL A 208 3.57 -2.06 4.31
C VAL A 208 4.80 -1.24 4.72
N LEU A 209 5.98 -1.85 4.73
CA LEU A 209 7.25 -1.13 4.93
C LEU A 209 7.47 -0.08 3.85
N GLN A 210 7.22 -0.43 2.58
CA GLN A 210 7.31 0.52 1.48
C GLN A 210 6.37 1.72 1.70
N ALA A 211 5.15 1.49 2.19
CA ALA A 211 4.22 2.59 2.46
C ALA A 211 4.68 3.52 3.60
N ALA A 212 5.48 3.02 4.55
CA ALA A 212 6.11 3.86 5.58
C ALA A 212 7.28 4.67 5.01
N VAL A 213 8.15 4.04 4.19
CA VAL A 213 9.24 4.72 3.46
C VAL A 213 8.68 5.81 2.55
N ASP A 214 7.59 5.52 1.85
CA ASP A 214 6.90 6.47 0.97
C ASP A 214 6.40 7.73 1.70
N LEU A 215 6.06 7.63 2.99
CA LEU A 215 5.68 8.77 3.84
C LEU A 215 6.91 9.59 4.23
N GLU A 216 8.02 8.92 4.55
CA GLU A 216 9.30 9.54 4.87
C GLU A 216 9.86 10.33 3.67
N GLU A 217 9.81 9.77 2.47
CA GLU A 217 10.27 10.42 1.22
C GLU A 217 9.55 11.74 0.91
N VAL A 218 8.28 11.88 1.33
CA VAL A 218 7.52 13.12 1.15
C VAL A 218 7.57 14.05 2.38
N GLY A 219 8.48 13.76 3.33
CA GLY A 219 8.70 14.56 4.53
C GLY A 219 7.61 14.44 5.60
N GLN A 220 6.73 13.44 5.52
CA GLN A 220 5.70 13.18 6.53
C GLN A 220 6.27 12.30 7.65
N VAL A 221 7.29 12.83 8.33
CA VAL A 221 8.14 12.09 9.27
C VAL A 221 7.32 11.54 10.46
N GLU A 222 6.39 12.31 11.01
CA GLU A 222 5.52 11.87 12.10
C GLU A 222 4.60 10.73 11.67
N ALA A 223 4.05 10.82 10.44
CA ALA A 223 3.19 9.79 9.89
C ALA A 223 3.98 8.50 9.60
N ALA A 224 5.21 8.63 9.09
CA ALA A 224 6.13 7.52 8.88
C ALA A 224 6.48 6.84 10.22
N ASN A 225 6.86 7.62 11.24
CA ASN A 225 7.16 7.11 12.59
C ASN A 225 5.98 6.31 13.17
N GLN A 226 4.77 6.88 13.13
CA GLN A 226 3.56 6.17 13.59
C GLN A 226 3.33 4.89 12.80
N THR A 227 3.53 4.91 11.47
CA THR A 227 3.37 3.73 10.62
C THR A 227 4.39 2.65 10.99
N TYR A 228 5.68 2.98 11.13
CA TYR A 228 6.70 2.03 11.57
C TYR A 228 6.39 1.45 12.96
N GLN A 229 5.91 2.26 13.90
CA GLN A 229 5.47 1.78 15.21
C GLN A 229 4.28 0.83 15.12
N THR A 230 3.33 1.08 14.22
CA THR A 230 2.22 0.15 13.97
C THR A 230 2.73 -1.16 13.35
N ILE A 231 3.71 -1.10 12.45
CA ILE A 231 4.38 -2.28 11.89
C ILE A 231 5.07 -3.08 13.00
N THR A 232 5.83 -2.45 13.91
CA THR A 232 6.55 -3.15 14.99
C THR A 232 5.61 -3.81 15.99
N LYS A 233 4.39 -3.31 16.19
CA LYS A 233 3.37 -4.01 17.00
C LYS A 233 2.97 -5.38 16.41
N ARG A 234 2.94 -5.51 15.07
CA ARG A 234 2.58 -6.75 14.38
C ARG A 234 3.81 -7.62 14.04
N TRP A 235 4.93 -6.99 13.72
CA TRP A 235 6.20 -7.62 13.38
C TRP A 235 7.32 -7.04 14.25
N PRO A 236 7.41 -7.47 15.53
CA PRO A 236 8.35 -6.89 16.50
C PRO A 236 9.82 -7.10 16.15
N ASP A 237 10.12 -8.08 15.31
CA ASP A 237 11.49 -8.43 14.88
C ASP A 237 11.82 -7.89 13.48
N SER A 238 10.96 -7.04 12.90
CA SER A 238 11.27 -6.35 11.64
C SER A 238 12.34 -5.28 11.88
N LEU A 239 13.60 -5.61 11.57
CA LEU A 239 14.71 -4.67 11.72
C LEU A 239 14.44 -3.34 10.98
N VAL A 240 13.92 -3.40 9.75
CA VAL A 240 13.61 -2.20 8.95
C VAL A 240 12.59 -1.30 9.67
N ALA A 241 11.56 -1.86 10.31
CA ALA A 241 10.58 -1.07 11.05
C ALA A 241 11.15 -0.50 12.36
N VAL A 242 11.98 -1.27 13.06
CA VAL A 242 12.66 -0.83 14.28
C VAL A 242 13.64 0.31 13.96
N MET A 243 14.46 0.16 12.92
CA MET A 243 15.36 1.20 12.45
C MET A 243 14.60 2.42 11.92
N GLY A 244 13.55 2.24 11.12
CA GLY A 244 12.71 3.33 10.65
C GLY A 244 12.08 4.13 11.80
N THR A 245 11.64 3.44 12.86
CA THR A 245 11.18 4.09 14.09
C THR A 245 12.31 4.89 14.77
N ALA A 246 13.52 4.32 14.88
CA ALA A 246 14.66 4.99 15.48
C ALA A 246 15.10 6.23 14.69
N ASN A 247 15.24 6.09 13.37
CA ASN A 247 15.64 7.16 12.46
C ASN A 247 14.64 8.31 12.50
N THR A 248 13.34 8.01 12.41
CA THR A 248 12.30 9.05 12.45
C THR A 248 12.23 9.74 13.82
N HIS A 249 12.46 9.06 14.94
CA HIS A 249 12.62 9.73 16.25
C HIS A 249 13.82 10.68 16.26
N LEU A 250 14.94 10.31 15.64
CA LEU A 250 16.11 11.18 15.56
C LEU A 250 15.83 12.42 14.70
N THR A 251 15.16 12.25 13.56
CA THR A 251 14.72 13.36 12.70
C THR A 251 13.75 14.31 13.41
N LEU A 252 12.91 13.78 14.32
CA LEU A 252 11.95 14.53 15.13
C LEU A 252 12.56 15.12 16.42
N ASP A 253 13.89 15.15 16.55
CA ASP A 253 14.63 15.63 17.72
C ASP A 253 14.22 14.94 19.04
N ASN A 254 13.90 13.65 18.96
CA ASN A 254 13.58 12.79 20.11
C ASN A 254 14.66 11.72 20.34
N PRO A 255 15.92 12.12 20.63
CA PRO A 255 17.04 11.18 20.62
C PRO A 255 16.97 10.13 21.73
N ASP A 256 16.32 10.42 22.87
CA ASP A 256 16.10 9.43 23.94
C ASP A 256 15.27 8.21 23.44
N ASN A 257 14.26 8.45 22.59
CA ASN A 257 13.48 7.35 22.01
C ASN A 257 14.23 6.67 20.86
N ALA A 258 14.94 7.44 20.02
CA ALA A 258 15.78 6.89 18.98
C ALA A 258 16.80 5.88 19.54
N THR A 259 17.48 6.24 20.64
CA THR A 259 18.43 5.35 21.34
C THR A 259 17.79 4.04 21.78
N LYS A 260 16.57 4.06 22.35
CA LYS A 260 15.88 2.82 22.75
C LYS A 260 15.66 1.88 21.57
N PHE A 261 15.22 2.41 20.43
CA PHE A 261 14.97 1.61 19.23
C PHE A 261 16.28 1.15 18.55
N TYR A 262 17.34 1.95 18.53
CA TYR A 262 18.64 1.47 18.05
C TYR A 262 19.24 0.37 18.94
N LEU A 263 19.10 0.47 20.26
CA LEU A 263 19.50 -0.61 21.16
C LEU A 263 18.72 -1.89 20.88
N ARG A 264 17.41 -1.79 20.61
CA ARG A 264 16.60 -2.94 20.15
C ARG A 264 17.07 -3.47 18.79
N ALA A 265 17.44 -2.60 17.86
CA ALA A 265 17.95 -3.00 16.55
C ALA A 265 19.28 -3.78 16.67
N ILE A 266 20.16 -3.41 17.62
CA ILE A 266 21.39 -4.15 17.96
C ILE A 266 21.06 -5.53 18.54
N GLU A 267 20.01 -5.65 19.37
CA GLU A 267 19.59 -6.97 19.87
C GLU A 267 19.13 -7.90 18.74
N LEU A 268 18.53 -7.35 17.69
CA LEU A 268 18.08 -8.12 16.51
C LEU A 268 19.25 -8.50 15.60
N GLU A 269 20.11 -7.54 15.26
CA GLU A 269 21.25 -7.77 14.36
C GLU A 269 22.53 -7.13 14.94
N PRO A 270 23.25 -7.80 15.85
CA PRO A 270 24.39 -7.21 16.57
C PRO A 270 25.63 -6.96 15.69
N GLN A 271 25.68 -7.52 14.48
CA GLN A 271 26.82 -7.36 13.54
C GLN A 271 26.58 -6.27 12.48
N ARG A 272 25.50 -5.50 12.58
CA ARG A 272 25.17 -4.43 11.64
C ARG A 272 25.81 -3.11 12.06
N ALA A 273 26.92 -2.78 11.40
CA ALA A 273 27.73 -1.59 11.69
C ALA A 273 26.96 -0.27 11.58
N ASP A 274 26.04 -0.17 10.61
CA ASP A 274 25.19 1.00 10.37
C ASP A 274 24.31 1.35 11.58
N ILE A 275 23.85 0.36 12.34
CA ILE A 275 23.05 0.60 13.55
C ILE A 275 23.88 1.30 14.63
N TYR A 276 25.14 0.89 14.83
CA TYR A 276 26.03 1.50 15.82
C TYR A 276 26.42 2.93 15.43
N ASN A 277 26.58 3.21 14.14
CA ASN A 277 26.81 4.57 13.65
C ASN A 277 25.61 5.47 13.99
N ASN A 278 24.39 5.03 13.67
CA ASN A 278 23.18 5.80 13.92
C ASN A 278 22.90 5.99 15.43
N LEU A 279 23.19 4.96 16.24
CA LEU A 279 23.15 5.06 17.69
C LEU A 279 24.17 6.10 18.22
N ALA A 280 25.36 6.18 17.61
CA ALA A 280 26.36 7.16 18.00
C ALA A 280 25.84 8.60 17.84
N TYR A 281 25.18 8.91 16.72
CA TYR A 281 24.53 10.21 16.51
C TYR A 281 23.41 10.48 17.51
N SER A 282 22.54 9.49 17.77
CA SER A 282 21.49 9.62 18.78
C SER A 282 22.04 9.89 20.19
N LEU A 283 23.14 9.25 20.57
CA LEU A 283 23.82 9.48 21.83
C LEU A 283 24.50 10.84 21.87
N GLN A 284 25.08 11.29 20.76
CA GLN A 284 25.70 12.61 20.65
C GLN A 284 24.67 13.72 20.87
N ALA A 285 23.48 13.59 20.29
CA ALA A 285 22.36 14.51 20.50
C ALA A 285 21.89 14.58 21.98
N GLN A 286 22.11 13.51 22.75
CA GLN A 286 21.84 13.47 24.20
C GLN A 286 23.02 13.96 25.06
N SER A 287 24.08 14.49 24.45
CA SER A 287 25.36 14.77 25.09
C SER A 287 26.04 13.52 25.69
N CYS A 288 25.68 12.31 25.30
CA CYS A 288 26.28 11.07 25.81
C CYS A 288 27.61 10.72 25.12
N TYR A 289 28.57 11.64 25.16
CA TYR A 289 29.80 11.62 24.37
C TYR A 289 30.59 10.30 24.45
N GLN A 290 30.86 9.80 25.67
CA GLN A 290 31.63 8.55 25.84
C GLN A 290 30.90 7.32 25.28
N SER A 291 29.57 7.31 25.37
CA SER A 291 28.76 6.22 24.83
C SER A 291 28.66 6.32 23.31
N SER A 292 28.56 7.54 22.78
CA SER A 292 28.61 7.83 21.35
C SER A 292 29.93 7.36 20.72
N LEU A 293 31.07 7.78 21.29
CA LEU A 293 32.41 7.34 20.88
C LEU A 293 32.55 5.82 20.89
N ARG A 294 32.04 5.16 21.95
CA ARG A 294 32.08 3.71 22.02
C ARG A 294 31.22 3.05 20.93
N SER A 295 30.06 3.62 20.63
CA SER A 295 29.17 3.13 19.57
C SER A 295 29.82 3.23 18.20
N ILE A 296 30.38 4.39 17.83
CA ILE A 296 31.04 4.54 16.53
C ILE A 296 32.28 3.65 16.39
N ASN A 297 33.02 3.43 17.48
CA ASN A 297 34.12 2.46 17.49
C ASN A 297 33.65 1.02 17.27
N CYS A 298 32.45 0.64 17.73
CA CYS A 298 31.86 -0.65 17.38
C CYS A 298 31.57 -0.72 15.87
N ALA A 299 31.02 0.33 15.26
CA ALA A 299 30.78 0.37 13.80
C ALA A 299 32.09 0.18 13.02
N ILE A 300 33.14 0.93 13.37
CA ILE A 300 34.48 0.82 12.76
C ILE A 300 35.09 -0.57 12.98
N SER A 301 34.87 -1.20 14.13
CA SER A 301 35.39 -2.55 14.37
C SER A 301 34.73 -3.62 13.49
N LEU A 302 33.46 -3.41 13.12
CA LEU A 302 32.69 -4.31 12.25
C LEU A 302 33.00 -4.06 10.76
N ASP A 303 33.22 -2.81 10.38
CA ASP A 303 33.71 -2.43 9.04
C ASP A 303 34.77 -1.32 9.14
N PRO A 304 36.07 -1.70 9.23
CA PRO A 304 37.17 -0.75 9.34
C PRO A 304 37.42 0.07 8.08
N SER A 305 36.82 -0.30 6.95
CA SER A 305 37.10 0.29 5.63
C SER A 305 36.08 1.35 5.20
N SER A 306 34.94 1.45 5.90
CA SER A 306 33.91 2.46 5.61
C SER A 306 34.42 3.87 5.87
N ALA A 307 34.46 4.68 4.82
CA ALA A 307 34.77 6.10 4.92
C ALA A 307 33.72 6.85 5.75
N GLU A 308 32.45 6.45 5.64
CA GLU A 308 31.33 7.03 6.38
C GLU A 308 31.54 6.91 7.89
N PHE A 309 31.95 5.74 8.39
CA PHE A 309 32.17 5.55 9.83
C PHE A 309 33.40 6.30 10.34
N LEU A 310 34.46 6.40 9.53
CA LEU A 310 35.64 7.20 9.86
C LEU A 310 35.28 8.70 9.92
N ASP A 311 34.40 9.17 9.03
CA ASP A 311 33.90 10.54 9.00
C ASP A 311 33.05 10.84 10.23
N SER A 312 32.07 9.98 10.54
CA SER A 312 31.25 10.08 11.76
C SER A 312 32.11 10.06 13.04
N HIS A 313 33.16 9.25 13.09
CA HIS A 313 34.09 9.23 14.22
C HIS A 313 34.85 10.57 14.36
N ARG A 314 35.33 11.15 13.24
CA ARG A 314 35.99 12.47 13.25
C ARG A 314 35.03 13.55 13.73
N GLU A 315 33.80 13.57 13.21
CA GLU A 315 32.75 14.51 13.59
C GLU A 315 32.45 14.45 15.10
N ILE A 316 32.20 13.24 15.62
CA ILE A 316 31.92 13.02 17.05
C ILE A 316 33.12 13.50 17.89
N THR A 317 34.35 13.12 17.53
CA THR A 317 35.56 13.47 18.31
C THR A 317 35.80 14.98 18.39
N GLN A 318 35.49 15.70 17.30
CA GLN A 318 35.63 17.15 17.19
C GLN A 318 34.47 17.92 17.85
N SER A 319 33.39 17.25 18.24
CA SER A 319 32.27 17.90 18.91
C SER A 319 32.68 18.56 20.23
N THR A 320 32.22 19.78 20.45
CA THR A 320 32.46 20.57 21.68
C THR A 320 31.54 20.15 22.82
N ASN A 321 30.45 19.42 22.53
CA ASN A 321 29.47 18.96 23.50
C ASN A 321 29.89 17.62 24.13
N LYS A 322 30.73 17.69 25.18
CA LYS A 322 31.32 16.54 25.88
C LYS A 322 30.75 16.30 27.29
N SER A 323 29.56 16.85 27.58
CA SER A 323 28.97 16.78 28.93
C SER A 323 28.78 15.33 29.39
N THR A 324 29.06 15.03 30.65
CA THR A 324 29.01 13.67 31.22
C THR A 324 27.96 13.53 32.34
N LEU A 325 27.11 14.55 32.51
CA LEU A 325 26.19 14.66 33.66
C LEU A 325 24.91 13.80 33.52
N LYS A 326 24.65 13.21 32.35
CA LYS A 326 23.47 12.36 32.10
C LYS A 326 23.83 10.88 32.25
N SER A 327 22.89 10.07 32.77
CA SER A 327 23.02 8.62 32.79
C SER A 327 22.94 8.08 31.36
N CYS A 328 24.09 7.66 30.81
CA CYS A 328 24.20 7.19 29.43
C CYS A 328 24.27 5.65 29.36
N PRO A 329 23.68 5.03 28.33
CA PRO A 329 23.69 3.58 28.18
C PRO A 329 25.11 3.05 27.92
N ARG A 330 25.45 1.91 28.52
CA ARG A 330 26.72 1.23 28.23
C ARG A 330 26.60 0.43 26.93
N ILE A 331 27.39 0.82 25.93
CA ILE A 331 27.40 0.15 24.62
C ILE A 331 28.31 -1.07 24.65
N ARG A 332 27.85 -2.18 24.06
CA ARG A 332 28.63 -3.39 23.83
C ARG A 332 28.62 -3.69 22.35
N CYS A 333 29.80 -3.90 21.76
CA CYS A 333 29.90 -4.28 20.37
C CYS A 333 29.45 -5.74 20.22
N GLY A 334 28.72 -6.04 19.16
CA GLY A 334 28.46 -7.41 18.74
C GLY A 334 29.79 -8.11 18.46
N SER A 335 29.94 -9.32 18.96
CA SER A 335 31.09 -10.15 18.59
C SER A 335 30.88 -10.71 17.17
N PRO A 336 31.92 -10.72 16.32
CA PRO A 336 31.87 -11.33 15.00
C PRO A 336 31.60 -12.84 15.06
#